data_AF-A0A368W0X5-F1
#
_entry.id   AF-A0A368W0X5-F1
#
_cell.length_a   1.000
_cell.length_b   1.000
_cell.length_c   1.000
_cell.angle_alpha   90.00
_cell.angle_beta   90.00
_cell.angle_gamma   90.00
#
_symmetry.space_group_name_H-M   'P 1'
#
loop_
_entity.id
_entity.type
_entity.pdbx_description
1 polymer ?
#
loop_
_entity_poly.entity_id
_entity_poly.type
_entity_poly.pdbx_seq_one_letter_code
_entity_poly.pdbx_strand_id
1 'polypeptide(L)'
;MKKVIGFLAAFTLIMLVITKSLYVEWTELFIIIVSLSISSIAFNVYFNHQKKYNSVVISSTIMGFSLFWILALMDLAADHFIYFLPTGNEDGKALLLTEKIQEYSDDLFIGSVISTLTVLIISSIVLRLKSRLVR
;
A
#
# COMPACT_ATOMS: atom_id res chain seq x y z
N MET A 1 7.32 -7.69 -17.24
CA MET A 1 6.68 -6.86 -16.19
C MET A 1 5.91 -7.65 -15.14
N LYS A 2 5.17 -8.72 -15.47
CA LYS A 2 4.52 -9.58 -14.45
C LYS A 2 5.48 -10.07 -13.34
N LYS A 3 6.69 -10.51 -13.72
CA LYS A 3 7.75 -10.92 -12.78
C LYS A 3 8.21 -9.79 -11.85
N VAL A 4 8.25 -8.55 -12.34
CA VAL A 4 8.68 -7.37 -11.57
C VAL A 4 7.61 -6.98 -10.55
N ILE A 5 6.34 -6.96 -10.96
CA ILE A 5 5.21 -6.69 -10.05
C ILE A 5 5.11 -7.78 -8.98
N GLY A 6 5.25 -9.06 -9.36
CA GLY A 6 5.27 -10.17 -8.41
C GLY A 6 6.43 -10.06 -7.41
N PHE A 7 7.62 -9.70 -7.88
CA PHE A 7 8.77 -9.46 -7.01
C PHE A 7 8.55 -8.27 -6.06
N LEU A 8 8.01 -7.15 -6.55
CA LEU A 8 7.66 -6.00 -5.71
C LEU A 8 6.64 -6.37 -4.63
N ALA A 9 5.58 -7.10 -4.99
CA ALA A 9 4.58 -7.55 -4.05
C ALA A 9 5.19 -8.44 -2.96
N ALA A 10 6.00 -9.44 -3.35
CA ALA A 10 6.69 -10.31 -2.41
C ALA A 10 7.65 -9.54 -1.50
N PHE A 11 8.45 -8.62 -2.07
CA PHE A 11 9.36 -7.77 -1.32
C PHE A 11 8.61 -6.89 -0.31
N THR A 12 7.49 -6.29 -0.72
CA THR A 12 6.66 -5.46 0.17
C THR A 12 6.15 -6.27 1.34
N LEU A 13 5.58 -7.45 1.08
CA LEU A 13 5.07 -8.32 2.14
C LEU A 13 6.18 -8.78 3.10
N ILE A 14 7.38 -9.08 2.60
CA ILE A 14 8.52 -9.44 3.46
C ILE A 14 8.92 -8.25 4.33
N MET A 15 9.01 -7.05 3.76
CA MET A 15 9.40 -5.85 4.52
C MET A 15 8.36 -5.51 5.59
N LEU A 16 7.08 -5.66 5.27
CA LEU A 16 5.96 -5.49 6.20
C LEU A 16 6.04 -6.48 7.36
N VAL A 17 6.24 -7.77 7.10
CA VAL A 17 6.39 -8.78 8.17
C VAL A 17 7.63 -8.56 9.07
N ILE A 18 8.65 -7.83 8.58
CA ILE A 18 9.84 -7.52 9.36
C ILE A 18 9.60 -6.34 10.31
N THR A 19 8.80 -5.35 9.88
CA THR A 19 8.35 -4.26 10.73
C THR A 19 7.29 -4.82 11.67
N LYS A 20 7.65 -4.94 12.96
CA LYS A 20 6.77 -5.54 13.96
C LYS A 20 5.98 -4.43 14.64
N SER A 21 4.79 -4.16 14.15
CA SER A 21 3.93 -3.11 14.65
C SER A 21 2.46 -3.53 14.62
N LEU A 22 1.77 -3.31 15.75
CA LEU A 22 0.30 -3.33 15.75
C LEU A 22 -0.30 -2.05 15.14
N TYR A 23 0.53 -1.10 14.70
CA TYR A 23 0.13 0.22 14.19
C TYR A 23 0.70 0.41 12.79
N VAL A 24 0.03 1.18 11.92
CA VAL A 24 0.64 1.58 10.65
C VAL A 24 1.73 2.62 10.93
N GLU A 25 2.98 2.18 10.97
CA GLU A 25 4.10 3.09 11.16
C GLU A 25 4.37 3.93 9.91
N TRP A 26 4.99 5.10 10.08
CA TRP A 26 5.43 5.92 8.96
C TRP A 26 6.37 5.18 7.99
N THR A 27 7.14 4.23 8.52
CA THR A 27 8.03 3.32 7.78
C THR A 27 7.25 2.38 6.88
N GLU A 28 6.25 1.66 7.41
CA GLU A 28 5.34 0.78 6.67
C GLU A 28 4.54 1.56 5.62
N LEU A 29 3.98 2.71 6.02
CA LEU A 29 3.29 3.61 5.10
C LEU A 29 4.18 4.00 3.92
N PHE A 30 5.44 4.36 4.18
CA PHE A 30 6.39 4.67 3.12
C PHE A 30 6.69 3.47 2.21
N ILE A 31 6.91 2.29 2.78
CA ILE A 31 7.17 1.04 2.03
C ILE A 31 6.00 0.72 1.10
N ILE A 32 4.76 0.78 1.62
CA ILE A 32 3.55 0.53 0.84
C ILE A 32 3.40 1.58 -0.28
N ILE A 33 3.54 2.86 0.03
CA ILE A 33 3.39 3.94 -0.96
C ILE A 33 4.41 3.82 -2.09
N VAL A 34 5.67 3.53 -1.78
CA VAL A 34 6.72 3.34 -2.80
C VAL A 34 6.38 2.13 -3.69
N SER A 35 5.99 1.01 -3.09
CA SER A 35 5.62 -0.19 -3.82
C SER A 35 4.41 0.02 -4.74
N LEU A 36 3.36 0.67 -4.22
CA LEU A 36 2.15 1.00 -4.98
C LEU A 36 2.43 2.01 -6.09
N SER A 37 3.30 2.99 -5.86
CA SER A 37 3.70 3.97 -6.88
C SER A 37 4.41 3.29 -8.05
N ILE A 38 5.39 2.42 -7.77
CA ILE A 38 6.10 1.67 -8.82
C ILE A 38 5.14 0.73 -9.55
N SER A 39 4.27 0.05 -8.81
CA SER A 39 3.26 -0.85 -9.38
C SER A 39 2.28 -0.10 -10.28
N SER A 40 1.82 1.09 -9.86
CA SER A 40 0.92 1.94 -10.63
C SER A 40 1.57 2.45 -11.90
N ILE A 41 2.83 2.89 -11.82
CA ILE A 41 3.61 3.29 -13.00
C ILE A 41 3.75 2.11 -13.96
N ALA A 42 4.16 0.94 -13.47
CA ALA A 42 4.33 -0.26 -14.29
C ALA A 42 3.01 -0.69 -14.96
N PHE A 43 1.90 -0.67 -14.21
CA PHE A 43 0.57 -0.96 -14.70
C PHE A 43 0.16 0.01 -15.81
N ASN A 44 0.30 1.31 -15.56
CA ASN A 44 -0.05 2.35 -16.53
C ASN A 44 0.84 2.33 -17.77
N VAL A 45 2.13 2.05 -17.63
CA VAL A 45 3.03 1.89 -18.78
C VAL A 45 2.66 0.66 -19.62
N TYR A 46 2.32 -0.46 -18.99
CA TYR A 46 2.02 -1.70 -19.70
C TYR A 46 0.66 -1.68 -20.40
N PHE A 47 -0.39 -1.27 -19.69
CA PHE A 47 -1.77 -1.38 -20.15
C PHE A 47 -2.31 -0.10 -20.80
N ASN A 48 -1.75 1.07 -20.48
CA ASN A 48 -2.31 2.36 -20.91
C ASN A 48 -1.43 3.10 -21.93
N HIS A 49 -0.70 2.38 -22.78
CA HIS A 49 0.16 2.97 -23.82
C HIS A 49 -0.59 3.94 -24.78
N GLN A 50 -1.93 3.90 -24.82
CA GLN A 50 -2.78 4.77 -25.64
C GLN A 50 -4.00 5.38 -24.90
N LYS A 51 -4.15 5.23 -23.57
CA LYS A 51 -5.38 5.71 -22.89
C LYS A 51 -5.28 7.16 -22.40
N LYS A 52 -6.44 7.83 -22.44
CA LYS A 52 -6.67 9.21 -21.97
C LYS A 52 -6.20 9.38 -20.51
N TYR A 53 -5.75 10.58 -20.16
CA TYR A 53 -5.29 10.98 -18.82
C TYR A 53 -6.20 10.47 -17.68
N ASN A 54 -7.52 10.49 -17.86
CA ASN A 54 -8.49 10.00 -16.87
C ASN A 54 -8.28 8.53 -16.46
N SER A 55 -7.80 7.67 -17.36
CA SER A 55 -7.53 6.26 -17.04
C SER A 55 -6.35 6.11 -16.07
N VAL A 56 -5.36 7.01 -16.16
CA VAL A 56 -4.20 7.03 -15.25
C VAL A 56 -4.63 7.49 -13.87
N VAL A 57 -5.48 8.52 -13.81
CA VAL A 57 -6.03 9.02 -12.54
C VAL A 57 -6.81 7.93 -11.84
N ILE A 58 -7.80 7.33 -12.50
CA ILE A 58 -8.66 6.30 -11.89
C ILE A 58 -7.85 5.10 -11.40
N SER A 59 -6.96 4.57 -12.24
CA SER A 59 -6.13 3.41 -11.85
C SER A 59 -5.19 3.73 -10.68
N SER A 60 -4.55 4.90 -10.68
CA SER A 60 -3.67 5.32 -9.58
C SER A 60 -4.45 5.55 -8.29
N THR A 61 -5.66 6.09 -8.36
CA THR A 61 -6.53 6.27 -7.20
C THR A 61 -6.96 4.93 -6.60
N ILE A 62 -7.42 3.98 -7.43
CA ILE A 62 -7.81 2.65 -6.95
C ILE A 62 -6.62 1.92 -6.33
N MET A 63 -5.44 1.99 -6.97
CA MET A 63 -4.23 1.38 -6.42
C MET A 63 -3.80 2.03 -5.12
N GLY A 64 -3.78 3.37 -5.05
CA GLY A 64 -3.37 4.09 -3.85
C GLY A 64 -4.34 3.92 -2.67
N PHE A 65 -5.65 3.84 -2.91
CA PHE A 65 -6.63 3.70 -1.84
C PHE A 65 -6.85 2.24 -1.45
N SER A 66 -7.37 1.44 -2.39
CA SER A 66 -7.85 0.08 -2.10
C SER A 66 -6.72 -0.88 -1.82
N LEU A 67 -5.62 -0.83 -2.58
CA LEU A 67 -4.50 -1.76 -2.33
C LEU A 67 -3.71 -1.37 -1.08
N PHE A 68 -3.62 -0.08 -0.75
CA PHE A 68 -3.07 0.35 0.54
C PHE A 68 -3.87 -0.26 1.69
N TRP A 69 -5.20 -0.10 1.63
CA TRP A 69 -6.09 -0.63 2.67
C TRP A 69 -5.92 -2.14 2.86
N ILE A 70 -5.86 -2.88 1.76
CA ILE A 70 -5.64 -4.33 1.79
C ILE A 70 -4.28 -4.67 2.41
N LEU A 71 -3.20 -4.01 1.99
CA LEU A 71 -1.86 -4.30 2.49
C LEU A 71 -1.72 -3.96 3.98
N ALA A 72 -2.23 -2.81 4.42
CA ALA A 72 -2.20 -2.42 5.82
C ALA A 72 -3.03 -3.35 6.72
N LEU A 73 -4.19 -3.83 6.24
CA LEU A 73 -4.95 -4.85 6.98
C LEU A 73 -4.25 -6.21 7.00
N MET A 74 -3.60 -6.61 5.91
CA MET A 74 -2.84 -7.85 5.86
C MET A 74 -1.66 -7.81 6.81
N ASP A 75 -0.99 -6.67 6.89
CA ASP A 75 0.12 -6.41 7.80
C ASP A 75 -0.33 -6.48 9.26
N LEU A 76 -1.36 -5.71 9.63
CA LEU A 76 -1.97 -5.74 10.96
C LEU A 76 -2.41 -7.15 11.37
N ALA A 77 -3.01 -7.90 10.44
CA ALA A 77 -3.40 -9.29 10.71
C ALA A 77 -2.18 -10.20 10.87
N ALA A 78 -1.17 -10.09 10.01
CA ALA A 78 0.05 -10.87 10.09
C ALA A 78 0.74 -10.63 11.44
N ASP A 79 0.91 -9.38 11.82
CA ASP A 79 1.56 -9.00 13.06
C ASP A 79 0.78 -9.46 14.27
N HIS A 80 -0.54 -9.26 14.25
CA HIS A 80 -1.42 -9.77 15.28
C HIS A 80 -1.23 -11.27 15.48
N PHE A 81 -1.29 -12.09 14.43
CA PHE A 81 -1.20 -13.55 14.56
C PHE A 81 0.22 -14.06 14.85
N ILE A 82 1.26 -13.43 14.29
CA ILE A 82 2.64 -13.91 14.37
C ILE A 82 3.32 -13.43 15.65
N TYR A 83 3.13 -12.17 16.02
CA TYR A 83 3.92 -11.53 17.08
C TYR A 83 3.12 -11.29 18.36
N PHE A 84 1.84 -10.89 18.26
CA PHE A 84 1.10 -10.37 19.42
C PHE A 84 0.07 -11.33 20.03
N LEU A 85 -0.52 -12.23 19.24
CA LEU A 85 -1.41 -13.28 19.73
C LEU A 85 -0.66 -14.27 20.65
N PRO A 86 0.58 -14.72 20.34
CA PRO A 86 1.30 -15.65 21.20
C PRO A 86 1.74 -15.03 22.54
N THR A 87 1.92 -13.72 22.60
CA THR A 87 2.40 -13.02 23.80
C THR A 87 1.31 -12.78 24.84
N GLY A 88 0.04 -12.97 24.48
CA GLY A 88 -1.04 -13.19 25.44
C GLY A 88 -1.37 -11.99 26.34
N ASN A 89 -2.39 -11.26 25.91
CA ASN A 89 -3.12 -10.19 26.59
C ASN A 89 -2.49 -8.80 26.55
N GLU A 90 -3.19 -7.86 25.90
CA GLU A 90 -3.14 -6.45 26.27
C GLU A 90 -4.19 -6.21 27.37
N ASP A 91 -3.83 -5.49 28.41
CA ASP A 91 -4.74 -5.09 29.50
C ASP A 91 -5.51 -6.23 30.19
N GLY A 92 -4.92 -7.43 30.22
CA GLY A 92 -5.49 -8.60 30.90
C GLY A 92 -6.66 -9.27 30.17
N LYS A 93 -6.93 -8.91 28.91
CA LYS A 93 -7.93 -9.55 28.04
C LYS A 93 -7.28 -10.14 26.80
N ALA A 94 -7.94 -11.16 26.23
CA ALA A 94 -7.52 -11.71 24.95
C ALA A 94 -7.56 -10.61 23.88
N LEU A 95 -6.41 -10.33 23.27
CA LEU A 95 -6.29 -9.33 22.22
C LEU A 95 -7.09 -9.80 20.99
N LEU A 96 -8.19 -9.12 20.66
CA LEU A 96 -8.98 -9.44 19.47
C LEU A 96 -8.56 -8.56 18.29
N LEU A 97 -8.26 -9.19 17.14
CA LEU A 97 -7.93 -8.47 15.91
C LEU A 97 -8.98 -7.41 15.52
N THR A 98 -10.27 -7.70 15.77
CA THR A 98 -11.37 -6.79 15.46
C THR A 98 -11.35 -5.51 16.27
N GLU A 99 -10.93 -5.58 17.54
CA GLU A 99 -10.81 -4.41 18.40
C GLU A 99 -9.69 -3.50 17.89
N LYS A 100 -8.56 -4.09 17.48
CA LYS A 100 -7.45 -3.36 16.85
C LYS A 100 -7.84 -2.74 15.51
N ILE A 101 -8.54 -3.47 14.64
CA ILE A 101 -9.02 -2.89 13.37
C ILE A 101 -9.95 -1.68 13.61
N GLN A 102 -10.78 -1.73 14.65
CA GLN A 102 -11.65 -0.60 15.01
C GLN A 102 -10.85 0.57 15.58
N GLU A 103 -9.87 0.31 16.44
CA GLU A 103 -8.96 1.33 16.97
C GLU A 103 -8.20 2.06 15.83
N TYR A 104 -7.78 1.32 14.80
CA TYR A 104 -7.00 1.86 13.69
C TYR A 104 -7.81 2.29 12.46
N SER A 105 -9.14 2.26 12.50
CA SER A 105 -9.92 2.57 11.30
C SER A 105 -9.66 3.97 10.76
N ASP A 106 -9.43 4.93 11.66
CA ASP A 106 -9.16 6.32 11.30
C ASP A 106 -7.76 6.47 10.70
N ASP A 107 -6.75 5.83 11.27
CA ASP A 107 -5.38 5.84 10.76
C ASP A 107 -5.27 5.13 9.41
N LEU A 108 -5.97 4.00 9.23
CA LEU A 108 -6.08 3.29 7.95
C LEU A 108 -6.73 4.18 6.89
N PHE A 109 -7.78 4.92 7.25
CA PHE A 109 -8.43 5.86 6.36
C PHE A 109 -7.51 7.01 5.97
N ILE A 110 -6.88 7.67 6.94
CA ILE A 110 -5.93 8.77 6.69
C ILE A 110 -4.75 8.27 5.83
N GLY A 111 -4.18 7.12 6.17
CA GLY A 111 -3.11 6.48 5.40
C GLY A 111 -3.51 6.19 3.96
N SER A 112 -4.73 5.71 3.73
CA SER A 112 -5.25 5.44 2.39
C SER A 112 -5.41 6.73 1.56
N VAL A 113 -5.82 7.83 2.18
CA VAL A 113 -5.92 9.15 1.53
C VAL A 113 -4.53 9.68 1.17
N ILE A 114 -3.57 9.63 2.12
CA ILE A 114 -2.18 10.04 1.90
C ILE A 114 -1.56 9.21 0.78
N SER A 115 -1.74 7.89 0.82
CA SER A 115 -1.27 6.96 -0.21
C SER A 115 -1.86 7.29 -1.57
N THR A 116 -3.17 7.52 -1.64
CA THR A 116 -3.88 7.89 -2.87
C THR A 116 -3.29 9.14 -3.51
N LEU A 117 -3.15 10.23 -2.74
CA LEU A 117 -2.60 11.48 -3.23
C LEU A 117 -1.16 11.30 -3.71
N THR A 118 -0.34 10.59 -2.93
CA THR A 118 1.08 10.38 -3.23
C THR A 118 1.28 9.53 -4.47
N VAL A 119 0.61 8.37 -4.56
CA VAL A 119 0.67 7.46 -5.71
C VAL A 119 0.18 8.17 -6.98
N LEU A 120 -0.91 8.96 -6.88
CA LEU A 120 -1.43 9.73 -8.01
C LEU A 120 -0.43 10.78 -8.50
N ILE A 121 0.15 11.57 -7.60
CA ILE A 121 1.13 12.61 -7.94
C ILE A 121 2.37 11.99 -8.58
N ILE A 122 2.97 10.99 -7.94
CA ILE A 122 4.19 10.33 -8.45
C ILE A 122 3.93 9.70 -9.82
N SER A 123 2.85 8.92 -9.94
CA SER A 123 2.52 8.25 -11.21
C SER A 123 2.28 9.26 -12.33
N SER A 124 1.57 10.35 -12.04
CA SER A 124 1.27 11.40 -13.03
C SER A 124 2.53 12.14 -13.49
N ILE A 125 3.44 12.48 -12.57
CA ILE A 125 4.70 13.15 -12.89
C ILE A 125 5.57 12.26 -13.78
N VAL A 126 5.78 11.00 -13.39
CA VAL A 126 6.66 10.07 -14.12
C VAL A 126 6.12 9.81 -15.53
N LEU A 127 4.81 9.57 -15.66
CA LEU A 127 4.19 9.33 -16.97
C LEU A 127 4.24 10.56 -17.87
N ARG A 128 4.10 11.78 -17.31
CA ARG A 128 4.20 13.03 -18.07
C ARG A 128 5.63 13.33 -18.51
N LEU A 129 6.63 13.00 -17.70
CA LEU A 129 8.04 13.13 -18.10
C LEU A 129 8.38 12.16 -19.23
N LYS A 130 7.93 10.90 -19.12
CA LYS A 130 8.13 9.89 -20.17
C LYS A 130 7.52 10.33 -21.51
N SER A 131 6.31 10.89 -21.51
CA SER A 131 5.65 11.30 -22.76
C SER A 131 6.33 12.49 -23.44
N ARG A 132 7.07 13.32 -22.70
CA ARG A 132 7.89 14.42 -23.25
C ARG A 132 9.21 13.93 -23.87
N LEU A 133 9.84 12.92 -23.29
CA LEU A 133 11.13 12.37 -23.75
C LEU A 133 11.03 11.53 -25.03
N VAL A 134 9.83 11.06 -25.36
CA VAL A 134 9.57 10.21 -26.56
C VAL A 134 9.14 11.05 -27.77
N ARG A 135 8.98 12.37 -27.63
CA ARG A 135 8.78 13.30 -28.75
C ARG A 135 10.11 13.87 -29.21
#